data_AF-I8V2I4-F1
#
_entry.id   AF-I8V2I4-F1
#
_cell.length_a   1.000
_cell.length_b   1.000
_cell.length_c   1.000
_cell.angle_alpha   90.00
_cell.angle_beta   90.00
_cell.angle_gamma   90.00
#
_symmetry.space_group_name_H-M   'P 1'
#
loop_
_entity.id
_entity.type
_entity.pdbx_description
1 polymer ?
#
loop_
_entity_poly.entity_id
_entity_poly.type
_entity_poly.pdbx_seq_one_letter_code
_entity_poly.pdbx_strand_id
1 'polypeptide(L)'
;MIDLKIFKILFDMTRIGWIIIGILVYFLLGWILKDIVFSIITIESDTTMGDILKYEQIVYSALTAIYIIIMDVVQGDENGDSGLPIILVIAAYFGARFLPLSMGSVILYSVLNILAIIWGACELKKD
;
A
#
# COMPACT_ATOMS: atom_id res chain seq x y z
N MET A 1 -25.07 11.69 -3.70
CA MET A 1 -24.61 11.35 -5.06
C MET A 1 -23.58 12.39 -5.51
N ILE A 2 -22.53 12.59 -4.70
CA ILE A 2 -21.38 13.41 -5.09
C ILE A 2 -20.51 12.48 -5.94
N ASP A 3 -20.88 12.47 -7.21
CA ASP A 3 -19.93 12.55 -8.30
C ASP A 3 -18.84 11.47 -8.39
N LEU A 4 -19.29 10.22 -8.52
CA LEU A 4 -18.48 9.14 -9.10
C LEU A 4 -17.87 9.57 -10.46
N LYS A 5 -18.47 10.55 -11.14
CA LYS A 5 -17.98 11.18 -12.37
C LYS A 5 -16.80 12.13 -12.13
N ILE A 6 -16.81 13.02 -11.13
CA ILE A 6 -15.62 13.80 -10.72
C ILE A 6 -14.52 12.87 -10.25
N PHE A 7 -14.85 11.82 -9.49
CA PHE A 7 -13.87 10.79 -9.13
C PHE A 7 -13.29 10.16 -10.41
N LYS A 8 -14.14 9.67 -11.31
CA LYS A 8 -13.70 9.05 -12.57
C LYS A 8 -12.90 10.00 -13.47
N ILE A 9 -13.22 11.29 -13.51
CA ILE A 9 -12.49 12.33 -14.27
C ILE A 9 -11.14 12.67 -13.60
N LEU A 10 -11.08 12.73 -12.27
CA LEU A 10 -9.83 12.88 -11.51
C LEU A 10 -8.91 11.66 -11.71
N PHE A 11 -9.51 10.49 -11.93
CA PHE A 11 -8.85 9.19 -12.06
C PHE A 11 -8.70 8.70 -13.51
N ASP A 12 -9.11 9.48 -14.51
CA ASP A 12 -8.91 9.21 -15.95
C ASP A 12 -7.47 9.57 -16.37
N MET A 13 -6.52 9.02 -15.62
CA MET A 13 -5.09 9.26 -15.80
C MET A 13 -4.43 8.06 -16.49
N THR A 14 -3.38 8.33 -17.25
CA THR A 14 -2.51 7.31 -17.84
C THR A 14 -1.94 6.38 -16.76
N ARG A 15 -1.47 5.17 -17.13
CA ARG A 15 -0.84 4.19 -16.22
C ARG A 15 0.17 4.85 -15.25
N ILE A 16 0.94 5.80 -15.76
CA ILE A 16 1.95 6.56 -15.01
C ILE A 16 1.32 7.42 -13.91
N GLY A 17 0.15 8.01 -14.15
CA GLY A 17 -0.55 8.83 -13.17
C GLY A 17 -0.98 8.05 -11.92
N TRP A 18 -1.51 6.84 -12.11
CA TRP A 18 -1.86 5.94 -11.00
C TRP A 18 -0.64 5.46 -10.21
N ILE A 19 0.51 5.28 -10.86
CA ILE A 19 1.75 4.97 -10.15
C ILE A 19 2.19 6.15 -9.28
N ILE A 20 2.17 7.38 -9.83
CA ILE A 20 2.57 8.58 -9.09
C ILE A 20 1.65 8.82 -7.89
N ILE A 21 0.33 8.72 -8.07
CA ILE A 21 -0.64 8.85 -6.97
C ILE A 21 -0.40 7.76 -5.93
N GLY A 22 -0.18 6.52 -6.35
CA GLY A 22 0.06 5.41 -5.43
C GLY A 22 1.31 5.62 -4.58
N ILE A 23 2.39 6.09 -5.17
CA ILE A 23 3.62 6.45 -4.44
C ILE A 23 3.37 7.60 -3.46
N LEU A 24 2.64 8.64 -3.88
CA LEU A 24 2.29 9.76 -3.00
C LEU A 24 1.42 9.31 -1.81
N VAL A 25 0.41 8.49 -2.06
CA VAL A 25 -0.45 7.91 -1.01
C VAL A 25 0.39 7.06 -0.07
N TYR A 26 1.26 6.20 -0.61
CA TYR A 26 2.13 5.35 0.19
C TYR A 26 2.98 6.16 1.17
N PHE A 27 3.72 7.17 0.70
CA PHE A 27 4.61 7.94 1.56
C PHE A 27 3.89 8.96 2.45
N LEU A 28 2.95 9.75 1.91
CA LEU A 28 2.33 10.85 2.66
C LEU A 28 1.24 10.33 3.60
N LEU A 29 0.29 9.56 3.06
CA LEU A 29 -0.83 9.03 3.82
C LEU A 29 -0.34 7.93 4.79
N GLY A 30 0.61 7.10 4.37
CA GLY A 30 1.25 6.11 5.24
C GLY A 30 1.96 6.75 6.43
N TRP A 31 2.67 7.87 6.22
CA TRP A 31 3.33 8.59 7.31
C TRP A 31 2.32 9.15 8.34
N ILE A 32 1.25 9.78 7.89
CA ILE A 32 0.21 10.31 8.79
C ILE A 32 -0.48 9.15 9.54
N LEU A 33 -0.84 8.08 8.84
CA LEU A 33 -1.55 6.95 9.42
C LEU A 33 -0.73 6.21 10.47
N LYS A 34 0.58 6.00 10.25
CA LYS A 34 1.42 5.36 11.27
C LYS A 34 1.46 6.17 12.55
N ASP A 35 1.54 7.50 12.45
CA ASP A 35 1.61 8.38 13.63
C ASP A 35 0.27 8.40 14.38
N ILE A 36 -0.86 8.34 13.67
CA ILE A 36 -2.19 8.16 14.29
C ILE A 36 -2.27 6.82 15.02
N VAL A 37 -1.87 5.71 14.37
CA VAL A 37 -1.89 4.38 14.98
C VAL A 37 -0.99 4.33 16.22
N PHE A 38 0.20 4.92 16.15
CA PHE A 38 1.11 5.05 17.29
C PHE A 38 0.53 5.87 18.44
N SER A 39 -0.35 6.84 18.16
CA SER A 39 -1.03 7.60 19.22
C SER A 39 -2.16 6.83 19.90
N ILE A 40 -2.71 5.80 19.25
CA ILE A 40 -3.83 5.01 19.76
C ILE A 40 -3.34 3.79 20.56
N ILE A 41 -2.28 3.14 20.09
CA ILE A 41 -1.66 2.07 20.87
C ILE A 41 -1.04 2.68 22.12
N THR A 42 -1.35 2.13 23.30
CA THR A 42 -0.68 2.49 24.54
C THR A 42 0.78 2.04 24.43
N ILE A 43 1.66 2.94 24.01
CA ILE A 43 3.11 2.72 24.04
C ILE A 43 3.53 2.73 25.52
N GLU A 44 3.43 1.57 26.16
CA GLU A 44 3.95 1.32 27.51
C GLU A 44 5.46 1.07 27.47
N SER A 45 6.12 1.11 28.63
CA SER A 45 7.57 0.92 28.76
C SER A 45 8.09 -0.44 28.27
N ASP A 46 7.21 -1.44 28.11
CA ASP A 46 7.53 -2.76 27.58
C ASP A 46 7.38 -2.87 26.05
N THR A 47 6.97 -1.80 25.37
CA THR A 47 6.81 -1.80 23.91
C THR A 47 8.18 -1.89 23.23
N THR A 48 8.46 -3.00 22.55
CA THR A 48 9.75 -3.17 21.87
C THR A 48 9.78 -2.44 20.53
N MET A 49 11.00 -2.10 20.06
CA MET A 49 11.19 -1.54 18.71
C MET A 49 10.66 -2.48 17.61
N GLY A 50 10.66 -3.79 17.86
CA GLY A 50 10.08 -4.77 16.95
C GLY A 50 8.56 -4.69 16.86
N ASP A 51 7.88 -4.28 17.93
CA ASP A 51 6.41 -4.17 17.94
C ASP A 51 5.95 -2.91 17.22
N ILE A 52 6.65 -1.78 17.45
CA ILE A 52 6.42 -0.53 16.71
C ILE A 52 6.55 -0.76 15.20
N LEU A 53 7.60 -1.48 14.78
CA LEU A 53 7.87 -1.75 13.37
C LEU A 53 6.81 -2.68 12.74
N LYS A 54 6.25 -3.63 13.49
CA LYS A 54 5.13 -4.46 13.03
C LYS A 54 3.87 -3.62 12.78
N TYR A 55 3.54 -2.70 13.69
CA TYR A 55 2.39 -1.80 13.49
C TYR A 55 2.59 -0.91 12.26
N GLU A 56 3.81 -0.39 12.07
CA GLU A 56 4.16 0.38 10.88
C GLU A 56 3.94 -0.45 9.60
N GLN A 57 4.48 -1.68 9.54
CA GLN A 57 4.28 -2.59 8.42
C GLN A 57 2.80 -2.94 8.18
N ILE A 58 2.00 -3.12 9.22
CA ILE A 58 0.56 -3.35 9.05
C ILE A 58 -0.10 -2.15 8.38
N VAL A 59 0.22 -0.93 8.81
CA VAL A 59 -0.35 0.31 8.25
C VAL A 59 0.00 0.45 6.77
N TYR A 60 1.28 0.33 6.40
CA TYR A 60 1.71 0.48 5.01
C TYR A 60 1.19 -0.63 4.10
N SER A 61 1.16 -1.88 4.56
CA SER A 61 0.59 -3.00 3.77
C SER A 61 -0.92 -2.85 3.60
N ALA A 62 -1.66 -2.49 4.65
CA ALA A 62 -3.10 -2.28 4.57
C ALA A 62 -3.42 -1.12 3.61
N LEU A 63 -2.69 -0.01 3.71
CA LEU A 63 -2.85 1.14 2.82
C LEU A 63 -2.60 0.75 1.36
N THR A 64 -1.53 -0.02 1.10
CA THR A 64 -1.16 -0.48 -0.25
C THR A 64 -2.23 -1.39 -0.84
N ALA A 65 -2.73 -2.35 -0.06
CA ALA A 65 -3.79 -3.26 -0.49
C ALA A 65 -5.10 -2.51 -0.78
N ILE A 66 -5.51 -1.59 0.11
CA ILE A 66 -6.70 -0.75 -0.10
C ILE A 66 -6.55 0.09 -1.36
N TYR A 67 -5.37 0.67 -1.60
CA TYR A 67 -5.11 1.46 -2.80
C TYR A 67 -5.27 0.63 -4.08
N ILE A 68 -4.70 -0.59 -4.11
CA ILE A 68 -4.82 -1.50 -5.25
C ILE A 68 -6.30 -1.89 -5.48
N ILE A 69 -7.06 -2.15 -4.43
CA ILE A 69 -8.51 -2.47 -4.53
C ILE A 69 -9.30 -1.28 -5.08
N ILE A 70 -9.03 -0.06 -4.59
CA ILE A 70 -9.70 1.15 -5.11
C ILE A 70 -9.36 1.34 -6.59
N MET A 71 -8.09 1.14 -6.95
CA MET A 71 -7.64 1.24 -8.34
C MET A 71 -8.37 0.24 -9.24
N ASP A 72 -8.48 -1.02 -8.81
CA ASP A 72 -9.20 -2.10 -9.50
C ASP A 72 -10.68 -1.74 -9.72
N VAL A 73 -11.37 -1.35 -8.64
CA VAL A 73 -12.80 -0.96 -8.68
C VAL A 73 -13.04 0.26 -9.57
N VAL A 74 -12.12 1.24 -9.57
CA VAL A 74 -12.28 2.47 -10.37
C VAL A 74 -11.96 2.24 -11.84
N GLN A 75 -10.96 1.41 -12.16
CA GLN A 75 -10.58 1.12 -13.55
C GLN A 75 -11.59 0.16 -14.20
N GLY A 76 -12.24 -0.71 -13.44
CA GLY A 76 -13.39 -1.50 -13.90
C GLY A 76 -13.06 -2.40 -15.09
N ASP A 77 -11.79 -2.82 -15.22
CA ASP A 77 -11.37 -3.74 -16.25
C ASP A 77 -11.72 -5.18 -15.83
N GLU A 78 -12.53 -5.85 -16.63
CA GLU A 78 -13.04 -7.20 -16.36
C GLU A 78 -11.94 -8.27 -16.39
N ASN A 79 -10.73 -7.92 -16.86
CA ASN A 79 -9.59 -8.84 -17.06
C ASN A 79 -8.34 -8.52 -16.22
N GLY A 80 -8.36 -7.47 -15.39
CA GLY A 80 -7.23 -7.09 -14.56
C GLY A 80 -7.14 -7.97 -13.30
N ASP A 81 -6.09 -8.79 -13.17
CA ASP A 81 -5.89 -9.61 -11.97
C ASP A 81 -5.19 -8.79 -10.87
N SER A 82 -5.99 -8.03 -10.10
CA SER A 82 -5.53 -7.32 -8.90
C SER A 82 -5.10 -8.26 -7.77
N GLY A 83 -5.43 -9.56 -7.85
CA GLY A 83 -5.12 -10.57 -6.86
C GLY A 83 -3.61 -10.81 -6.70
N LEU A 84 -2.85 -10.83 -7.80
CA LEU A 84 -1.39 -11.05 -7.77
C LEU A 84 -0.64 -9.94 -7.03
N PRO A 85 -0.86 -8.64 -7.32
CA PRO A 85 -0.30 -7.54 -6.52
C PRO A 85 -0.67 -7.60 -5.04
N ILE A 86 -1.92 -7.97 -4.71
CA ILE A 86 -2.36 -8.09 -3.31
C ILE A 86 -1.64 -9.25 -2.61
N ILE A 87 -1.47 -10.39 -3.28
CA ILE A 87 -0.70 -11.53 -2.76
C ILE A 87 0.75 -11.11 -2.50
N LEU A 88 1.36 -10.29 -3.38
CA LEU A 88 2.71 -9.76 -3.17
C LEU A 88 2.79 -8.90 -1.90
N VAL A 89 1.79 -8.04 -1.63
CA VAL A 89 1.72 -7.23 -0.40
C VAL A 89 1.63 -8.14 0.83
N ILE A 90 0.79 -9.17 0.78
CA ILE A 90 0.64 -10.14 1.88
C ILE A 90 1.95 -10.91 2.09
N ALA A 91 2.59 -11.37 1.02
CA ALA A 91 3.86 -12.08 1.09
C ALA A 91 4.98 -11.19 1.63
N ALA A 92 5.03 -9.91 1.25
CA ALA A 92 5.98 -8.93 1.77
C ALA A 92 5.78 -8.71 3.28
N TYR A 93 4.53 -8.60 3.73
CA TYR A 93 4.20 -8.47 5.15
C TYR A 93 4.65 -9.71 5.96
N PHE A 94 4.32 -10.91 5.50
CA PHE A 94 4.76 -12.14 6.17
C PHE A 94 6.28 -12.31 6.12
N GLY A 95 6.91 -12.04 4.97
CA GLY A 95 8.36 -12.12 4.81
C GLY A 95 9.11 -11.18 5.75
N ALA A 96 8.60 -9.96 5.95
CA ALA A 96 9.18 -9.00 6.88
C ALA A 96 9.15 -9.48 8.34
N ARG A 97 8.25 -10.41 8.70
CA ARG A 97 8.18 -11.01 10.03
C ARG A 97 9.23 -12.10 10.27
N PHE A 98 9.74 -12.71 9.21
CA PHE A 98 10.79 -13.74 9.28
C PHE A 98 12.20 -13.17 9.12
N LEU A 99 12.33 -11.95 8.61
CA LEU A 99 13.63 -11.29 8.45
C LEU A 99 14.09 -10.67 9.78
N PRO A 100 15.41 -10.68 10.05
CA PRO A 100 15.96 -9.96 11.19
C PRO A 100 15.66 -8.46 11.06
N LEU A 101 15.42 -7.81 12.20
CA LEU A 101 15.16 -6.37 12.26
C LEU A 101 16.43 -5.62 11.84
N SER A 102 16.48 -5.22 10.57
CA SER A 102 17.60 -4.48 9.99
C SER A 102 17.08 -3.40 9.05
N MET A 103 17.85 -2.33 8.87
CA MET A 103 17.52 -1.28 7.89
C MET A 103 17.36 -1.85 6.47
N GLY A 104 18.14 -2.87 6.11
CA GLY A 104 18.00 -3.54 4.81
C GLY A 104 16.64 -4.24 4.65
N SER A 105 16.14 -4.89 5.71
CA SER A 105 14.84 -5.57 5.72
C SER A 105 13.69 -4.57 5.57
N VAL A 106 13.79 -3.41 6.23
CA VAL A 106 12.80 -2.31 6.14
C VAL A 106 12.75 -1.71 4.74
N ILE A 107 13.93 -1.48 4.14
CA ILE A 107 14.04 -0.99 2.76
C ILE A 107 13.44 -2.02 1.79
N LEU A 108 13.78 -3.30 1.94
CA LEU A 108 13.26 -4.37 1.09
C LEU A 108 11.73 -4.46 1.16
N TYR A 109 11.15 -4.43 2.37
CA TYR A 109 9.71 -4.40 2.58
C TYR A 109 9.04 -3.21 1.86
N SER A 110 9.64 -2.02 1.97
CA SER A 110 9.09 -0.83 1.32
C SER A 110 9.16 -0.92 -0.21
N VAL A 111 10.27 -1.44 -0.75
CA VAL A 111 10.44 -1.67 -2.19
C VAL A 111 9.39 -2.66 -2.70
N LEU A 112 9.13 -3.76 -1.98
CA LEU A 112 8.12 -4.74 -2.39
C LEU A 112 6.69 -4.16 -2.44
N ASN A 113 6.31 -3.30 -1.48
CA ASN A 113 5.01 -2.63 -1.54
C ASN A 113 4.93 -1.64 -2.72
N ILE A 114 5.99 -0.88 -3.00
CA ILE A 114 6.03 0.03 -4.16
C ILE A 114 5.97 -0.78 -5.47
N LEU A 115 6.66 -1.92 -5.55
CA LEU A 115 6.57 -2.82 -6.70
C LEU A 115 5.15 -3.36 -6.89
N ALA A 116 4.43 -3.68 -5.81
CA ALA A 116 3.02 -4.08 -5.89
C ALA A 116 2.12 -2.97 -6.44
N ILE A 117 2.37 -1.72 -6.08
CA ILE A 117 1.64 -0.55 -6.64
C ILE A 117 1.90 -0.42 -8.14
N ILE A 118 3.17 -0.50 -8.56
CA ILE A 118 3.56 -0.40 -9.97
C ILE A 118 2.95 -1.55 -10.77
N TRP A 119 3.04 -2.77 -10.23
CA TRP A 119 2.47 -3.96 -10.86
C TRP A 119 0.95 -3.85 -10.97
N GLY A 120 0.25 -3.50 -9.89
CA GLY A 120 -1.21 -3.28 -9.91
C GLY A 120 -1.63 -2.30 -11.00
N ALA A 121 -0.93 -1.16 -11.13
CA ALA A 121 -1.20 -0.20 -12.19
C ALA A 121 -0.90 -0.74 -13.61
N CYS A 122 0.06 -1.65 -13.76
CA CYS A 122 0.39 -2.29 -15.05
C CYS A 122 -0.61 -3.37 -15.45
N GLU A 123 -1.08 -4.20 -14.51
CA GLU A 123 -1.96 -5.34 -14.77
C GLU A 123 -3.40 -4.89 -15.06
N LEU A 124 -3.88 -3.85 -14.37
CA LEU A 124 -5.25 -3.31 -14.48
C LEU A 124 -5.51 -2.50 -15.76
N LYS A 125 -4.47 -2.25 -16.55
CA LYS A 125 -4.58 -1.56 -17.83
C LYS A 125 -3.88 -2.38 -18.91
N LYS A 126 -4.41 -3.58 -19.19
CA LYS A 126 -4.09 -4.32 -20.41
C LYS A 126 -4.96 -3.74 -21.52
N ASP A 127 -4.33 -2.95 -22.40
CA ASP A 127 -4.95 -2.52 -23.67
C ASP A 127 -5.41 -3.74 -24.49
#